data_AF-A0A4Q3UFP9-F1
#
_entry.id   AF-A0A4Q3UFP9-F1
#
_cell.length_a   1.000
_cell.length_b   1.000
_cell.length_c   1.000
_cell.angle_alpha   90.00
_cell.angle_beta   90.00
_cell.angle_gamma   90.00
#
_symmetry.space_group_name_H-M   'P 1'
#
loop_
_entity.id
_entity.type
_entity.pdbx_description
1 polymer ?
#
loop_
_entity_poly.entity_id
_entity_poly.type
_entity_poly.pdbx_seq_one_letter_code
_entity_poly.pdbx_strand_id
1 'polypeptide(L)' 'MIVGYARVSTEEQNLDLQIDALRTVGCDAIYTDQGMSGALHERPGLEQALAHVRPGGKLVVWKL' A
#
# COMPACT_ATOMS: atom_id res chain seq x y z
N MET A 1 7.71 2.62 13.29
CA MET A 1 6.46 2.83 12.56
C MET A 1 6.58 2.17 11.20
N ILE A 2 5.73 1.21 10.91
CA ILE A 2 5.68 0.45 9.67
C ILE A 2 4.39 0.85 8.95
N VAL A 3 4.51 1.43 7.77
CA VAL A 3 3.36 1.78 6.93
C VAL A 3 3.27 0.76 5.80
N GLY A 4 2.08 0.23 5.57
CA GLY A 4 1.77 -0.69 4.47
C GLY A 4 1.13 0.05 3.31
N TYR A 5 1.46 -0.36 2.09
CA TYR A 5 0.77 0.06 0.88
C TYR A 5 0.47 -1.13 -0.03
N ALA A 6 -0.78 -1.22 -0.49
CA ALA A 6 -1.25 -2.23 -1.43
C ALA A 6 -1.89 -1.58 -2.67
N ARG A 7 -1.77 -2.23 -3.82
CA ARG A 7 -2.32 -1.72 -5.08
C ARG A 7 -2.93 -2.84 -5.90
N VAL A 8 -4.08 -2.56 -6.51
CA VAL A 8 -4.68 -3.36 -7.56
C VAL A 8 -5.06 -2.49 -8.76
N SER A 9 -4.73 -2.97 -9.95
CA SER A 9 -5.10 -2.36 -11.24
C SER A 9 -6.51 -2.73 -11.71
N THR A 10 -7.08 -3.84 -11.24
CA THR A 10 -8.45 -4.28 -11.56
C THR A 10 -9.14 -4.79 -10.30
N GLU A 11 -10.47 -4.74 -10.26
CA GLU A 11 -11.28 -5.23 -9.13
C GLU A 11 -11.17 -6.74 -8.92
N GLU A 12 -10.83 -7.49 -9.98
CA GLU A 12 -10.61 -8.94 -9.92
C GLU A 12 -9.33 -9.34 -9.16
N GLN A 13 -8.40 -8.41 -8.95
CA GLN A 13 -7.21 -8.67 -8.16
C GLN A 13 -7.57 -8.62 -6.68
N ASN A 14 -7.18 -9.67 -5.95
CA ASN A 14 -7.55 -9.81 -4.55
C ASN A 14 -6.74 -8.85 -3.67
N LEU A 15 -7.35 -7.70 -3.35
CA LEU A 15 -6.80 -6.68 -2.46
C LEU A 15 -6.71 -7.19 -1.01
N ASP A 16 -7.66 -8.01 -0.59
CA ASP A 16 -7.74 -8.51 0.79
C ASP A 16 -6.52 -9.34 1.17
N LEU A 17 -6.05 -10.21 0.27
CA LEU A 17 -4.81 -10.95 0.47
C LEU A 17 -3.60 -10.01 0.67
N GLN A 18 -3.60 -8.85 0.02
CA GLN A 18 -2.52 -7.87 0.19
C GLN A 18 -2.58 -7.20 1.55
N ILE A 19 -3.79 -6.83 1.96
CA ILE A 19 -4.02 -6.22 3.26
C ILE A 19 -3.65 -7.21 4.36
N ASP A 20 -4.02 -8.48 4.24
CA ASP A 20 -3.71 -9.51 5.24
C ASP A 20 -2.20 -9.78 5.34
N ALA A 21 -1.48 -9.80 4.22
CA ALA A 21 -0.02 -9.88 4.22
C ALA A 21 0.61 -8.68 4.95
N LEU A 22 0.14 -7.47 4.68
CA LEU A 22 0.64 -6.24 5.32
C LEU A 22 0.31 -6.19 6.82
N ARG A 23 -0.88 -6.66 7.22
CA ARG A 23 -1.27 -6.83 8.63
C ARG A 23 -0.37 -7.82 9.34
N THR A 24 0.00 -8.92 8.69
CA THR A 24 0.89 -9.94 9.25
C THR A 24 2.30 -9.39 9.51
N VAL A 25 2.77 -8.44 8.69
CA VAL A 25 4.05 -7.73 8.91
C VAL A 25 3.97 -6.77 10.11
N GLY A 26 2.77 -6.46 10.60
CA GLY A 26 2.55 -5.51 11.70
C GLY A 26 2.58 -4.05 11.22
N CYS A 27 2.02 -3.76 10.04
CA CYS A 27 1.85 -2.39 9.58
C CYS A 27 0.88 -1.63 10.49
N ASP A 28 1.31 -0.48 11.01
CA ASP A 28 0.54 0.42 11.87
C ASP A 28 -0.62 1.09 11.09
N ALA A 29 -0.38 1.40 9.82
CA ALA A 29 -1.34 1.98 8.89
C ALA A 29 -1.21 1.31 7.53
N ILE A 30 -2.32 1.09 6.84
CA ILE A 30 -2.34 0.48 5.49
C ILE A 30 -3.11 1.40 4.56
N TYR A 31 -2.48 1.75 3.43
CA TYR A 31 -3.06 2.56 2.37
C TYR A 31 -3.24 1.72 1.11
N THR A 32 -4.26 2.04 0.31
CA THR A 32 -4.59 1.23 -0.86
C THR A 32 -4.95 2.09 -2.06
N ASP A 33 -4.53 1.68 -3.25
CA ASP A 33 -5.04 2.19 -4.52
C ASP A 33 -5.74 1.06 -5.30
N GLN A 34 -6.97 1.32 -5.73
CA GLN A 34 -7.81 0.37 -6.48
C GLN A 34 -8.10 0.90 -7.89
N GLY A 35 -8.15 -0.01 -8.88
CA GLY A 35 -8.36 0.36 -10.28
C GLY A 35 -7.20 1.18 -10.88
N MET A 36 -6.05 1.22 -10.21
CA MET A 36 -4.92 2.07 -10.60
C MET A 36 -3.79 1.23 -11.17
N SER A 37 -3.41 1.52 -12.42
CA SER A 37 -2.23 0.91 -13.05
C SER A 37 -0.94 1.38 -12.38
N GLY A 38 0.06 0.48 -12.28
CA GLY A 38 1.39 0.82 -11.76
C GLY A 38 2.16 1.80 -12.66
N ALA A 39 1.70 1.99 -13.91
CA ALA A 39 2.25 2.98 -14.84
C ALA A 39 1.73 4.41 -14.59
N LEU A 40 0.66 4.58 -13.79
CA LEU A 40 0.16 5.91 -13.42
C LEU A 40 1.10 6.56 -12.42
N HIS A 41 1.38 7.84 -12.64
CA HIS A 41 2.20 8.63 -11.73
C HIS A 41 1.39 9.00 -10.47
N GLU A 42 0.17 9.49 -10.68
CA GLU A 42 -0.77 9.85 -9.62
C GLU A 42 -1.30 8.59 -8.94
N ARG A 43 -0.94 8.42 -7.67
CA ARG A 43 -1.31 7.29 -6.82
C ARG A 43 -1.62 7.83 -5.43
N PRO A 44 -2.86 8.28 -5.19
CA PRO A 44 -3.20 9.00 -3.97
C PRO A 44 -2.99 8.15 -2.71
N GLY A 45 -3.25 6.84 -2.77
CA GLY A 45 -2.95 5.92 -1.68
C GLY A 45 -1.45 5.83 -1.39
N LEU A 46 -0.61 5.76 -2.43
CA LEU A 46 0.85 5.77 -2.25
C LEU A 46 1.35 7.08 -1.68
N GLU A 47 0.84 8.21 -2.17
CA GLU A 47 1.21 9.54 -1.67
C GLU A 47 0.86 9.70 -0.19
N GLN A 48 -0.32 9.24 0.22
CA GLN A 48 -0.73 9.23 1.62
C GLN A 48 0.17 8.32 2.48
N ALA A 49 0.54 7.14 1.97
CA ALA A 49 1.46 6.24 2.65
C ALA A 49 2.82 6.90 2.89
N LEU A 50 3.38 7.53 1.85
CA LEU A 50 4.66 8.24 1.91
C LEU A 50 4.60 9.42 2.88
N ALA A 51 3.50 10.19 2.89
CA ALA A 51 3.31 11.30 3.82
C ALA A 51 3.21 10.83 5.29
N HIS A 52 2.72 9.61 5.53
CA HIS A 52 2.60 9.06 6.88
C HIS A 52 3.91 8.49 7.43
N VAL A 53 4.84 8.06 6.55
CA VAL A 53 6.13 7.51 6.97
C VAL A 53 6.97 8.61 7.62
N ARG A 54 7.29 8.41 8.90
CA ARG A 54 8.19 9.30 9.65
C ARG A 54 9.65 8.87 9.50
N PRO A 55 10.63 9.77 9.75
CA PRO A 55 12.04 9.40 9.79
C PRO A 55 12.30 8.18 10.70
N GLY A 56 13.06 7.21 10.20
CA GLY A 56 13.29 5.92 10.88
C GLY A 56 12.14 4.91 10.75
N GLY A 57 11.05 5.27 10.06
CA GLY A 57 9.98 4.36 9.68
C GLY A 57 10.30 3.51 8.46
N LYS A 58 9.41 2.55 8.16
CA LYS A 58 9.52 1.66 6.99
C LYS A 58 8.22 1.72 6.19
N LEU A 59 8.34 1.75 4.86
CA LEU A 59 7.22 1.50 3.95
C LEU A 59 7.34 0.06 3.44
N VAL A 60 6.27 -0.72 3.59
CA VAL A 60 6.18 -2.10 3.14
C VAL A 60 5.16 -2.16 2.02
N VAL A 61 5.55 -2.74 0.89
CA VAL A 61 4.70 -2.97 -0.27
C VAL A 61 4.71 -4.46 -0.58
N TRP A 62 3.56 -5.03 -0.95
CA TRP A 62 3.53 -6.47 -1.23
C TRP A 62 4.06 -6.81 -2.61
N LYS A 63 3.48 -6.20 -3.65
CA LYS A 63 3.84 -6.45 -5.05
C LYS A 63 3.69 -5.15 -5.83
N LEU A 64 4.72 -4.78 -6.59
CA LEU A 64 4.75 -3.58 -7.44
C LEU A 64 4.03 -3.81 -8.76
#